data_AF-A0A2V7WTS8-F1
#
_entry.id   AF-A0A2V7WTS8-F1
#
_cell.length_a   1.000
_cell.length_b   1.000
_cell.length_c   1.000
_cell.angle_alpha   90.00
_cell.angle_beta   90.00
_cell.angle_gamma   90.00
#
_symmetry.space_group_name_H-M   'P 1'
#
loop_
_entity.id
_entity.type
_entity.pdbx_description
1 polymer ?
#
loop_
_entity_poly.entity_id
_entity_poly.type
_entity_poly.pdbx_seq_one_letter_code
_entity_poly.pdbx_strand_id
1 'polypeptide(L)'
;RGSGHNEKALYSERADDFENNMERLNRKFETARSFVPRPELTKGNNAKIGIIGYGTSHWGITESRDQLRDEYQMETDYLRLRA
;
A
#
# COMPACT_ATOMS: atom_id res chain seq x y z
N ARG A 1 -3.56 18.15 14.15
CA ARG A 1 -3.57 19.19 15.22
C ARG A 1 -3.43 18.50 16.58
N GLY A 2 -2.25 17.96 16.91
CA GLY A 2 -2.07 17.12 18.10
C GLY A 2 -0.62 16.90 18.52
N SER A 3 0.32 17.63 17.92
CA SER A 3 1.77 17.48 18.14
C SER A 3 2.31 18.34 19.30
N GLY A 4 1.51 19.24 19.85
CA GLY A 4 1.87 20.08 21.00
C GLY A 4 1.32 19.54 22.31
N HIS A 5 1.23 18.22 22.50
CA HIS A 5 0.78 17.62 23.76
C HIS A 5 1.75 16.55 24.23
N ASN A 6 2.05 16.50 25.52
CA ASN A 6 2.84 15.43 26.12
C ASN A 6 2.01 14.13 26.27
N GLU A 7 2.63 13.06 26.75
CA GLU A 7 1.99 11.74 26.93
C GLU A 7 0.72 11.76 27.80
N LYS A 8 0.54 12.79 28.64
CA LYS A 8 -0.63 12.99 29.50
C LYS A 8 -1.68 13.92 28.91
N ALA A 9 -1.59 14.23 27.61
CA ALA A 9 -2.49 15.14 26.89
C ALA A 9 -2.49 16.59 27.42
N LEU A 10 -1.43 17.02 28.11
CA LEU A 10 -1.22 18.44 28.46
C LEU A 10 -0.45 19.15 27.34
N TYR A 11 -0.80 20.40 27.08
CA TYR A 11 -0.12 21.20 26.06
C TYR A 11 1.36 21.38 26.40
N SER A 12 2.24 21.09 25.43
CA SER A 12 3.69 21.20 25.58
C SER A 12 4.33 21.59 24.25
N GLU A 13 5.21 22.60 24.29
CA GLU A 13 6.00 23.09 23.15
C GLU A 13 7.47 22.65 23.27
N ARG A 14 7.76 21.70 24.17
CA ARG A 14 9.11 21.15 24.34
C ARG A 14 9.46 20.28 23.13
N ALA A 15 10.68 20.44 22.62
CA ALA A 15 11.18 19.67 21.48
C ALA A 15 11.12 18.15 21.73
N ASP A 16 11.44 17.73 22.95
CA ASP A 16 11.43 16.31 23.35
C ASP A 16 10.04 15.66 23.23
N ASP A 17 8.97 16.40 23.58
CA ASP A 17 7.59 15.89 23.47
C ASP A 17 7.14 15.75 22.01
N PHE A 18 7.69 16.59 21.11
CA PHE A 18 7.43 16.49 19.68
C PHE A 18 8.12 15.27 19.07
N GLU A 19 9.40 15.04 19.40
CA GLU A 19 10.16 13.89 18.92
C GLU A 19 9.52 12.56 19.36
N ASN A 20 9.19 12.43 20.64
CA ASN A 20 8.51 11.24 21.17
C ASN A 20 7.16 10.97 20.50
N ASN A 21 6.39 12.03 20.20
CA ASN A 21 5.13 11.86 19.46
C ASN A 21 5.34 11.43 18.02
N MET A 22 6.36 11.94 17.35
CA MET A 22 6.71 11.55 15.97
C MET A 22 7.19 10.10 15.93
N GLU A 23 8.03 9.67 16.88
CA GLU A 23 8.44 8.27 17.01
C GLU A 23 7.24 7.34 17.24
N ARG A 24 6.30 7.74 18.11
CA ARG A 24 5.07 6.97 18.36
C ARG A 24 4.21 6.82 17.11
N LEU A 25 4.07 7.89 16.32
CA LEU A 25 3.36 7.85 15.04
C LEU A 25 4.07 6.92 14.05
N ASN A 26 5.39 7.01 13.93
CA ASN A 26 6.18 6.13 13.07
C ASN A 26 6.02 4.67 13.47
N ARG A 27 6.15 4.34 14.77
CA ARG A 27 5.94 2.98 15.28
C ARG A 27 4.52 2.48 14.97
N LYS A 28 3.51 3.35 15.06
CA LYS A 28 2.13 2.99 14.69
C LYS A 28 2.00 2.65 13.20
N PHE A 29 2.61 3.44 12.31
CA PHE A 29 2.59 3.16 10.87
C PHE A 29 3.34 1.88 10.51
N GLU A 30 4.52 1.65 11.12
CA GLU A 30 5.28 0.40 10.92
C GLU A 30 4.52 -0.83 11.40
N THR A 31 3.90 -0.74 12.57
CA THR A 31 3.08 -1.84 13.11
C THR A 31 1.86 -2.08 12.20
N ALA A 32 1.17 -1.02 11.77
CA ALA A 32 0.00 -1.12 10.88
C ALA A 32 0.35 -1.80 9.56
N ARG A 33 1.57 -1.59 9.03
CA ARG A 33 2.07 -2.23 7.80
C ARG A 33 2.03 -3.76 7.85
N SER A 34 2.15 -4.35 9.04
CA SER A 34 2.06 -5.81 9.23
C SER A 34 0.63 -6.34 9.28
N PHE A 35 -0.35 -5.49 9.58
CA PHE A 35 -1.77 -5.83 9.68
C PHE A 35 -2.54 -5.60 8.36
N VAL A 36 -1.99 -4.81 7.45
CA VAL A 36 -2.57 -4.58 6.13
C VAL A 36 -2.49 -5.85 5.28
N PRO A 37 -3.54 -6.22 4.53
CA PRO A 37 -3.51 -7.39 3.65
C PRO A 37 -2.36 -7.33 2.66
N ARG A 38 -1.72 -8.48 2.42
CA ARG A 38 -0.64 -8.56 1.42
C ARG A 38 -1.19 -8.29 0.00
N PRO A 39 -0.37 -7.72 -0.89
CA PRO A 39 -0.75 -7.61 -2.29
C PRO A 39 -0.95 -8.99 -2.91
N GLU A 40 -1.92 -9.08 -3.80
CA GLU A 40 -2.23 -10.29 -4.54
C GLU A 40 -1.44 -10.27 -5.86
N LEU A 41 -0.60 -11.29 -6.06
CA LEU A 41 0.27 -11.39 -7.21
C LEU A 41 -0.20 -12.54 -8.10
N THR A 42 -0.57 -12.21 -9.33
CA THR A 42 -0.89 -13.17 -10.38
C THR A 42 0.24 -13.13 -11.40
N LYS A 43 1.11 -14.15 -11.38
CA LYS A 43 2.21 -14.27 -12.35
C LYS A 43 1.74 -14.94 -13.62
N GLY A 44 2.02 -14.34 -14.77
CA GLY A 44 1.97 -14.96 -16.08
C GLY A 44 3.27 -15.74 -16.34
N ASN A 45 3.20 -16.79 -17.15
CA ASN A 45 4.40 -17.58 -17.44
C ASN A 45 5.32 -16.75 -18.36
N ASN A 46 6.48 -16.31 -17.85
CA ASN A 46 7.46 -15.52 -18.60
C ASN A 46 6.92 -14.16 -19.13
N ALA A 47 6.04 -13.51 -18.36
CA ALA A 47 5.49 -12.21 -18.71
C ALA A 47 6.58 -11.13 -18.82
N LYS A 48 6.56 -10.37 -19.91
CA LYS A 48 7.48 -9.22 -20.12
C LYS A 48 6.95 -7.91 -19.54
N ILE A 49 5.64 -7.86 -19.25
CA ILE A 49 4.92 -6.65 -18.85
C ILE A 49 4.22 -6.93 -17.52
N GLY A 50 4.43 -6.04 -16.54
CA GLY A 50 3.79 -6.08 -15.23
C GLY A 50 2.81 -4.93 -15.05
N ILE A 51 1.59 -5.24 -14.60
CA ILE A 51 0.52 -4.29 -14.32
C ILE A 51 0.35 -4.19 -12.81
N ILE A 52 0.36 -2.97 -12.28
CA ILE A 52 0.12 -2.70 -10.85
C ILE A 52 -1.19 -1.95 -10.74
N GLY A 53 -2.12 -2.46 -9.93
CA GLY A 53 -3.44 -1.85 -9.73
C GLY A 53 -3.93 -1.91 -8.30
N TYR A 54 -4.89 -1.05 -7.96
CA TYR A 54 -5.54 -1.04 -6.65
C TYR A 54 -7.04 -0.75 -6.79
N GLY A 55 -7.82 -1.14 -5.79
CA GLY A 55 -9.25 -0.83 -5.75
C GLY A 55 -10.09 -1.50 -6.85
N THR A 56 -11.03 -0.74 -7.42
CA THR A 56 -12.03 -1.20 -8.41
C THR A 56 -11.47 -1.38 -9.82
N SER A 57 -10.27 -0.86 -10.10
CA SER A 57 -9.56 -1.08 -11.37
C SER A 57 -9.22 -2.55 -11.63
N HIS A 58 -9.37 -3.41 -10.62
CA HIS A 58 -9.19 -4.86 -10.73
C HIS A 58 -9.98 -5.49 -11.89
N TRP A 59 -11.24 -5.10 -12.06
CA TRP A 59 -12.11 -5.70 -13.07
C TRP A 59 -11.65 -5.32 -14.48
N GLY A 60 -11.42 -4.03 -14.74
CA GLY A 60 -10.93 -3.57 -16.03
C GLY A 60 -9.54 -4.11 -16.38
N ILE A 61 -8.65 -4.25 -15.40
CA ILE A 61 -7.32 -4.86 -15.63
C ILE A 61 -7.48 -6.35 -15.95
N THR A 62 -8.37 -7.07 -15.29
CA THR A 62 -8.57 -8.51 -15.57
C THR A 62 -9.07 -8.72 -16.99
N GLU A 63 -10.09 -7.97 -17.42
CA GLU A 63 -10.61 -8.02 -18.80
C GLU A 63 -9.53 -7.62 -19.83
N SER A 64 -8.77 -6.57 -19.54
CA SER A 64 -7.68 -6.12 -20.43
C SER A 64 -6.58 -7.18 -20.55
N ARG A 65 -6.28 -7.92 -19.47
CA ARG A 65 -5.30 -9.02 -19.50
C ARG A 65 -5.79 -10.18 -20.35
N ASP A 66 -7.07 -10.51 -20.29
CA ASP A 66 -7.65 -11.56 -21.11
C ASP A 66 -7.64 -11.17 -22.60
N GLN A 67 -8.00 -9.92 -22.94
CA GLN A 67 -7.85 -9.40 -24.30
C GLN A 67 -6.40 -9.43 -24.80
N LEU A 68 -5.43 -9.02 -23.97
CA LEU A 68 -4.01 -9.04 -24.35
C LEU A 68 -3.47 -10.44 -24.58
N ARG A 69 -3.98 -11.43 -23.84
CA ARG A 69 -3.65 -12.84 -24.06
C ARG A 69 -4.26 -13.34 -25.36
N ASP A 70 -5.54 -13.07 -25.60
CA ASP A 70 -6.28 -13.64 -26.73
C ASP A 70 -5.90 -12.99 -28.06
N GLU A 71 -5.75 -11.67 -28.11
CA GLU A 71 -5.48 -10.92 -29.34
C GLU A 71 -3.99 -10.83 -29.66
N TYR A 72 -3.14 -10.68 -28.64
CA TYR A 72 -1.72 -10.38 -28.80
C TYR A 72 -0.78 -11.48 -28.30
N GLN A 73 -1.32 -12.56 -27.72
CA GLN A 73 -0.55 -13.66 -27.11
C GLN A 73 0.50 -13.17 -26.11
N MET A 74 0.21 -12.06 -25.42
CA MET A 74 1.11 -11.45 -24.45
C MET A 74 0.72 -11.84 -23.03
N GLU A 75 1.59 -12.58 -22.36
CA GLU A 75 1.45 -12.84 -20.94
C GLU A 75 1.86 -11.60 -20.13
N THR A 76 1.03 -11.26 -19.14
CA THR A 76 1.21 -10.11 -18.25
C THR A 76 1.18 -10.54 -16.78
N ASP A 77 2.09 -9.99 -15.99
CA ASP A 77 2.06 -10.10 -14.54
C ASP A 77 1.09 -9.07 -13.97
N TYR A 78 0.37 -9.42 -12.92
CA TYR A 78 -0.53 -8.50 -12.24
C TYR A 78 -0.29 -8.50 -10.74
N LEU A 79 -0.06 -7.32 -10.18
CA LEU A 79 0.04 -7.09 -8.74
C LEU A 79 -1.09 -6.17 -8.30
N ARG A 80 -2.02 -6.73 -7.55
CA ARG A 80 -3.12 -6.00 -6.93
C ARG A 80 -2.72 -5.59 -5.52
N LEU A 81 -2.57 -4.29 -5.30
CA LEU A 81 -2.40 -3.74 -3.97
C LEU A 81 -3.72 -3.84 -3.20
N ARG A 82 -3.67 -4.49 -2.03
CA ARG A 82 -4.75 -4.49 -1.04
C ARG A 82 -4.28 -3.61 0.13
N ALA A 83 -5.15 -2.70 0.56
CA ALA A 83 -4.92 -1.79 1.68
C ALA A 83 -5.81 -2.18 2.86
#